data_AF-A0AAJ2KGP7-F1
#
_entry.id   AF-A0AAJ2KGP7-F1
#
_cell.length_a   1.000
_cell.length_b   1.000
_cell.length_c   1.000
_cell.angle_alpha   90.00
_cell.angle_beta   90.00
_cell.angle_gamma   90.00
#
_symmetry.space_group_name_H-M   'P 1'
#
loop_
_entity.id
_entity.type
_entity.pdbx_description
1 polymer ?
#
loop_
_entity_poly.entity_id
_entity_poly.type
_entity_poly.pdbx_seq_one_letter_code
_entity_poly.pdbx_strand_id
1 'polypeptide(L)'
;MMFKDLWIDLHASALNKIGPGTAKRLIGLNAICPMFIGVRAPGMLRTFILEVPRDSAPLPEIIPASRGLYFTVQITGDEILSNHASLILFSSAVGYNDIFASIADDIYSKLHALTKQREVIAGFLSRVRLWQAFFEKQGDDGLSEEAQRGLYGELRFLKNHAFGSAHNLEKAVISWTGPRSRQHDFQFGHAAVEIKTSASKQHQKLQITSEQQLDETTVGKLYLYYISVALIERGSDTLPSLVDDIRARLSLHTGALSEFNNLLIAAGYIDSQRSKYDSTGYATRESAVFLVEKDFPRIRENEIRAGVGDVKYSISVAQCKNYEIPLSELALLIKEAC
;
A
#
# COMPACT_ATOMS: atom_id res chain seq x y z
N MET A 1 2.06 8.20 -14.91
CA MET A 1 2.40 9.34 -14.04
C MET A 1 1.87 10.59 -14.73
N MET A 2 0.96 11.30 -14.07
CA MET A 2 0.17 12.40 -14.62
C MET A 2 1.03 13.65 -14.88
N PHE A 3 2.07 13.88 -14.07
CA PHE A 3 2.95 15.05 -14.21
C PHE A 3 4.27 14.80 -14.94
N LYS A 4 4.41 13.69 -15.69
CA LYS A 4 5.70 13.27 -16.27
C LYS A 4 6.39 14.38 -17.08
N ASP A 5 5.67 15.03 -17.99
CA ASP A 5 6.24 16.07 -18.87
C ASP A 5 6.53 17.36 -18.10
N LEU A 6 5.66 17.72 -17.15
CA LEU A 6 5.89 18.89 -16.28
C LEU A 6 7.18 18.75 -15.46
N TRP A 7 7.53 17.53 -15.02
CA TRP A 7 8.78 17.31 -14.29
C TRP A 7 10.01 17.56 -15.15
N ILE A 8 9.95 17.24 -16.45
CA ILE A 8 11.05 17.50 -17.41
C ILE A 8 11.23 19.01 -17.58
N ASP A 9 10.15 19.73 -17.84
CA ASP A 9 10.16 21.19 -18.03
C ASP A 9 10.62 21.93 -16.78
N LEU A 10 10.17 21.49 -15.60
CA LEU A 10 10.57 22.04 -14.31
C LEU A 10 12.05 21.84 -14.03
N HIS A 11 12.60 20.67 -14.39
CA HIS A 11 14.02 20.39 -14.24
C HIS A 11 14.86 21.32 -15.12
N ALA A 12 14.50 21.47 -16.40
CA ALA A 12 15.16 22.41 -17.31
C ALA A 12 15.07 23.86 -16.81
N SER A 13 13.89 24.27 -16.31
CA SER A 13 13.67 25.60 -15.73
C SER A 13 14.54 25.84 -14.49
N ALA A 14 14.73 24.83 -13.64
CA ALA A 14 15.56 24.92 -12.44
C ALA A 14 17.06 25.01 -12.76
N LEU A 15 17.54 24.33 -13.81
CA LEU A 15 18.93 24.43 -14.29
C LEU A 15 19.29 25.84 -14.76
N ASN A 16 18.32 26.57 -15.31
CA ASN A 16 18.52 27.93 -15.82
C ASN A 16 18.43 29.02 -14.73
N LYS A 17 18.21 28.66 -13.45
CA LYS A 17 18.14 29.65 -12.37
C LYS A 17 19.53 30.12 -11.94
N ILE A 18 19.69 31.43 -11.84
CA ILE A 18 20.88 32.08 -11.26
C ILE A 18 20.63 32.23 -9.75
N GLY A 19 21.10 31.27 -8.96
CA GLY A 19 21.00 31.27 -7.48
C GLY A 19 19.90 30.38 -6.89
N PRO A 20 19.80 30.29 -5.55
CA PRO A 20 18.84 29.43 -4.87
C PRO A 20 17.39 29.81 -5.20
N GLY A 21 16.55 28.81 -5.43
CA GLY A 21 15.11 29.03 -5.59
C GLY A 21 14.37 27.85 -6.21
N THR A 22 13.04 27.94 -6.22
CA THR A 22 12.18 26.86 -6.75
C THR A 22 11.63 27.26 -8.10
N ALA A 23 11.88 26.47 -9.15
CA ALA A 23 11.08 26.54 -10.37
C ALA A 23 9.79 25.78 -10.07
N LYS A 24 8.62 26.44 -10.10
CA LYS A 24 7.33 25.83 -9.79
C LYS A 24 6.30 26.09 -10.90
N ARG A 25 5.29 25.22 -10.97
CA ARG A 25 4.12 25.32 -11.84
C ARG A 25 2.87 25.07 -11.01
N LEU A 26 1.86 25.92 -11.20
CA LEU A 26 0.54 25.74 -10.61
C LEU A 26 -0.13 24.53 -11.27
N ILE A 27 -0.71 23.65 -10.46
CA ILE A 27 -1.47 22.47 -10.88
C ILE A 27 -2.88 22.56 -10.30
N GLY A 28 -3.87 22.07 -11.06
CA GLY A 28 -5.28 22.10 -10.64
C GLY A 28 -5.83 23.52 -10.54
N LEU A 29 -5.93 24.22 -11.67
CA LEU A 29 -6.42 25.60 -11.76
C LEU A 29 -7.77 25.86 -11.07
N ASN A 30 -8.59 24.82 -10.93
CA ASN A 30 -9.93 24.89 -10.33
C ASN A 30 -9.98 24.39 -8.88
N ALA A 31 -8.85 24.00 -8.27
CA ALA A 31 -8.83 23.51 -6.90
C ALA A 31 -9.06 24.67 -5.91
N ILE A 32 -9.81 24.40 -4.84
CA ILE A 32 -10.11 25.40 -3.80
C ILE A 32 -8.86 25.89 -3.04
N CYS A 33 -7.84 25.04 -2.97
CA CYS A 33 -6.52 25.38 -2.45
C CYS A 33 -5.51 25.28 -3.60
N PRO A 34 -4.74 26.35 -3.90
CA PRO A 34 -3.70 26.30 -4.92
C PRO A 34 -2.65 25.22 -4.62
N MET A 35 -2.30 24.43 -5.63
CA MET A 35 -1.29 23.39 -5.53
C MET A 35 -0.20 23.64 -6.56
N PHE A 36 1.06 23.36 -6.22
CA PHE A 36 2.19 23.49 -7.12
C PHE A 36 3.07 22.25 -7.07
N ILE A 37 3.69 21.93 -8.19
CA ILE A 37 4.88 21.09 -8.24
C ILE A 37 6.08 21.92 -8.68
N GLY A 38 7.28 21.53 -8.24
CA GLY A 38 8.48 22.28 -8.56
C GLY A 38 9.79 21.54 -8.36
N VAL A 39 10.87 22.14 -8.80
CA VAL A 39 12.25 21.68 -8.59
C VAL A 39 13.05 22.80 -7.93
N ARG A 40 13.67 22.50 -6.79
CA ARG A 40 14.46 23.45 -5.99
C ARG A 40 15.93 23.39 -6.35
N ALA A 41 16.47 24.48 -6.89
CA ALA A 41 17.90 24.69 -7.13
C ALA A 41 18.61 25.20 -5.87
N PRO A 42 19.90 24.88 -5.64
CA PRO A 42 20.76 24.07 -6.52
C PRO A 42 20.64 22.56 -6.33
N GLY A 43 19.95 22.09 -5.28
CA GLY A 43 19.87 20.66 -4.94
C GLY A 43 19.10 19.77 -5.93
N MET A 44 18.40 20.36 -6.91
CA MET A 44 17.56 19.69 -7.91
C MET A 44 16.53 18.72 -7.30
N LEU A 45 15.99 19.11 -6.14
CA LEU A 45 15.02 18.31 -5.39
C LEU A 45 13.61 18.64 -5.88
N ARG A 46 12.82 17.60 -6.21
CA ARG A 46 11.39 17.77 -6.50
C ARG A 46 10.63 18.21 -5.24
N THR A 47 9.61 19.04 -5.43
CA THR A 47 8.77 19.58 -4.37
C THR A 47 7.30 19.63 -4.78
N PHE A 48 6.41 19.49 -3.80
CA PHE A 48 4.97 19.69 -3.89
C PHE A 48 4.60 20.76 -2.86
N ILE A 49 3.79 21.73 -3.24
CA ILE A 49 3.41 22.86 -2.40
C ILE A 49 1.89 22.95 -2.41
N LEU A 50 1.27 23.00 -1.23
CA LEU A 50 -0.16 23.26 -1.06
C LEU A 50 -0.33 24.58 -0.30
N GLU A 51 -1.00 25.57 -0.91
CA GLU A 51 -1.30 26.84 -0.26
C GLU A 51 -2.64 26.75 0.49
N VAL A 52 -2.64 27.16 1.75
CA VAL A 52 -3.83 27.14 2.63
C VAL A 52 -3.97 28.47 3.39
N PRO A 53 -5.17 28.85 3.83
CA PRO A 53 -5.34 29.97 4.74
C PRO A 53 -4.52 29.79 6.02
N ARG A 54 -3.87 30.85 6.50
CA ARG A 54 -2.95 30.81 7.65
C ARG A 54 -3.64 30.37 8.95
N ASP A 55 -4.89 30.75 9.14
CA ASP A 55 -5.73 30.37 10.28
C ASP A 55 -6.14 28.88 10.26
N SER A 56 -6.12 28.27 9.07
CA SER A 56 -6.45 26.87 8.84
C SER A 56 -5.20 25.98 8.79
N ALA A 57 -4.00 26.56 8.82
CA ALA A 57 -2.75 25.82 8.76
C ALA A 57 -2.63 24.91 9.99
N PRO A 58 -2.25 23.63 9.82
CA PRO A 58 -1.98 22.75 10.95
C PRO A 58 -0.83 23.33 11.79
N LEU A 59 -0.95 23.25 13.12
CA LEU A 59 0.11 23.65 14.04
C LEU A 59 1.40 22.86 13.73
N PRO A 60 2.59 23.46 13.89
CA PRO A 60 3.88 22.82 13.59
C PRO A 60 4.22 21.62 14.49
N GLU A 61 3.35 21.25 15.44
CA GLU A 61 3.51 20.03 16.21
C GLU A 61 3.21 18.79 15.35
N ILE A 62 4.30 18.14 14.91
CA ILE A 62 4.42 16.72 14.58
C ILE A 62 3.88 16.33 13.19
N ILE A 63 4.65 16.65 12.15
CA ILE A 63 4.80 15.73 11.01
C ILE A 63 6.13 15.01 11.25
N PRO A 64 6.14 13.71 11.62
CA PRO A 64 7.38 13.01 11.92
C PRO A 64 8.34 13.06 10.73
N ALA A 65 9.61 13.35 10.96
CA ALA A 65 10.62 13.18 9.93
C ALA A 65 10.69 11.69 9.57
N SER A 66 10.38 11.33 8.32
CA SER A 66 10.64 9.97 7.85
C SER A 66 12.10 9.88 7.40
N ARG A 67 12.71 8.69 7.54
CA ARG A 67 14.13 8.45 7.18
C ARG A 67 14.46 8.73 5.70
N GLY A 68 13.44 8.91 4.84
CA GLY A 68 13.60 9.13 3.39
C GLY A 68 12.89 10.38 2.81
N LEU A 69 11.95 11.02 3.52
CA LEU A 69 11.37 12.31 3.12
C LEU A 69 11.35 13.29 4.29
N TYR A 70 12.16 14.33 4.17
CA TYR A 70 12.03 15.51 5.02
C TYR A 70 10.85 16.33 4.50
N PHE A 71 9.73 16.24 5.18
CA PHE A 71 8.66 17.21 5.03
C PHE A 71 8.83 18.26 6.11
N THR A 72 8.95 19.52 5.72
CA THR A 72 8.86 20.63 6.64
C THR A 72 7.72 21.50 6.13
N VAL A 73 6.64 21.56 6.89
CA VAL A 73 5.63 22.60 6.69
C VAL A 73 6.30 23.92 7.07
N GLN A 74 6.85 24.59 6.08
CA GLN A 74 7.34 25.95 6.24
C GLN A 74 6.16 26.90 6.03
N ILE A 75 5.61 27.43 7.12
CA ILE A 75 4.69 28.56 7.06
C ILE A 75 5.52 29.81 6.73
N THR A 76 5.91 29.94 5.47
CA THR A 76 6.42 31.19 4.93
C THR A 76 5.22 32.03 4.55
N GLY A 77 5.08 33.23 5.12
CA GLY A 77 4.20 34.21 4.50
C GLY A 77 4.77 34.52 3.13
N ASP A 78 3.99 34.31 2.08
CA ASP A 78 4.35 34.88 0.78
C ASP A 78 4.33 36.40 0.95
N GLU A 79 5.34 37.10 0.43
CA GLU A 79 5.31 38.57 0.25
C GLU A 79 4.11 39.00 -0.64
N ILE A 80 3.40 38.05 -1.25
CA ILE A 80 2.32 38.22 -2.23
C ILE A 80 0.92 37.94 -1.63
N LEU A 81 0.79 37.06 -0.63
CA LEU A 81 -0.49 36.68 -0.01
C LEU A 81 -0.36 36.59 1.52
N SER A 82 -0.46 37.74 2.19
CA SER A 82 -0.26 37.89 3.65
C SER A 82 -1.09 36.94 4.54
N ASN A 83 -2.25 36.47 4.05
CA ASN A 83 -3.17 35.61 4.80
C ASN A 83 -3.03 34.10 4.52
N HIS A 84 -2.03 33.68 3.74
CA HIS A 84 -1.82 32.27 3.39
C HIS A 84 -0.55 31.69 4.03
N ALA A 85 -0.52 30.35 4.05
CA ALA A 85 0.56 29.50 4.53
C ALA A 85 0.81 28.39 3.51
N SER A 86 2.08 28.09 3.24
CA SER A 86 2.47 27.03 2.32
C SER A 86 2.78 25.74 3.09
N LEU A 87 2.18 24.62 2.70
CA LEU A 87 2.56 23.28 3.15
C LEU A 87 3.49 22.69 2.09
N ILE A 88 4.79 22.60 2.39
CA ILE A 88 5.82 22.22 1.42
C ILE A 88 6.33 20.82 1.71
N LEU A 89 6.28 19.97 0.69
CA LEU A 89 6.90 18.66 0.66
C LEU A 89 8.09 18.69 -0.30
N PHE A 90 9.22 18.09 0.07
CA PHE A 90 10.37 17.99 -0.82
C PHE A 90 11.03 16.60 -0.73
N SER A 91 11.61 16.18 -1.85
CA SER A 91 12.46 15.00 -1.90
C SER A 91 13.70 15.24 -1.03
N SER A 92 14.12 14.25 -0.24
CA SER A 92 15.32 14.39 0.61
C SER A 92 16.62 14.32 -0.19
N ALA A 93 16.61 13.67 -1.36
CA ALA A 93 17.73 13.52 -2.27
C ALA A 93 17.26 13.39 -3.72
N VAL A 94 18.16 13.66 -4.68
CA VAL A 94 17.86 13.53 -6.12
C VAL A 94 17.45 12.11 -6.49
N GLY A 95 18.05 11.09 -5.86
CA GLY A 95 17.73 9.68 -6.08
C GLY A 95 16.27 9.31 -5.78
N TYR A 96 15.57 10.11 -4.98
CA TYR A 96 14.16 9.88 -4.64
C TYR A 96 13.17 10.68 -5.46
N ASN A 97 13.64 11.46 -6.44
CA ASN A 97 12.76 12.30 -7.24
C ASN A 97 11.67 11.48 -7.95
N ASP A 98 11.95 10.28 -8.45
CA ASP A 98 10.94 9.47 -9.16
C ASP A 98 9.89 8.89 -8.22
N ILE A 99 10.29 8.48 -7.02
CA ILE A 99 9.32 8.10 -5.98
C ILE A 99 8.52 9.33 -5.55
N PHE A 100 9.17 10.49 -5.38
CA PHE A 100 8.50 11.75 -5.05
C PHE A 100 7.44 12.13 -6.09
N ALA A 101 7.70 11.89 -7.37
CA ALA A 101 6.72 12.16 -8.41
C ALA A 101 5.46 11.28 -8.26
N SER A 102 5.60 10.02 -7.79
CA SER A 102 4.45 9.18 -7.42
C SER A 102 3.67 9.77 -6.23
N ILE A 103 4.36 10.31 -5.23
CA ILE A 103 3.73 10.99 -4.08
C ILE A 103 2.95 12.22 -4.55
N ALA A 104 3.55 13.06 -5.40
CA ALA A 104 2.92 14.28 -5.90
C ALA A 104 1.67 13.98 -6.75
N ASP A 105 1.75 12.99 -7.65
CA ASP A 105 0.61 12.51 -8.42
C ASP A 105 -0.51 12.02 -7.50
N ASP A 106 -0.17 11.20 -6.51
CA ASP A 106 -1.12 10.63 -5.56
C ASP A 106 -1.81 11.72 -4.73
N ILE A 107 -1.04 12.63 -4.11
CA ILE A 107 -1.58 13.76 -3.35
C ILE A 107 -2.52 14.57 -4.24
N TYR A 108 -2.09 15.00 -5.42
CA TYR A 108 -2.96 15.76 -6.31
C TYR A 108 -4.25 15.01 -6.66
N SER A 109 -4.15 13.72 -7.00
CA SER A 109 -5.30 12.91 -7.39
C SER A 109 -6.38 12.84 -6.31
N LYS A 110 -6.00 12.90 -5.03
CA LYS A 110 -6.93 12.89 -3.90
C LYS A 110 -7.46 14.26 -3.50
N LEU A 111 -6.74 15.34 -3.83
CA LEU A 111 -7.07 16.69 -3.37
C LEU A 111 -7.81 17.54 -4.41
N HIS A 112 -7.50 17.39 -5.69
CA HIS A 112 -7.93 18.34 -6.73
C HIS A 112 -9.45 18.50 -6.89
N ALA A 113 -10.24 17.46 -6.56
CA ALA A 113 -11.70 17.46 -6.67
C ALA A 113 -12.41 17.86 -5.38
N LEU A 114 -11.68 18.06 -4.27
CA LEU A 114 -12.27 18.45 -2.99
C LEU A 114 -12.71 19.91 -3.00
N THR A 115 -13.89 20.18 -2.47
CA THR A 115 -14.53 21.51 -2.51
C THR A 115 -14.54 22.23 -1.16
N LYS A 116 -14.01 21.60 -0.10
CA LYS A 116 -13.89 22.21 1.22
C LYS A 116 -12.43 22.25 1.67
N GLN A 117 -11.95 23.42 2.07
CA GLN A 117 -10.56 23.62 2.51
C GLN A 117 -10.16 22.67 3.64
N ARG A 118 -11.03 22.48 4.64
CA ARG A 118 -10.79 21.54 5.74
C ARG A 118 -10.58 20.10 5.25
N GLU A 119 -11.31 19.68 4.23
CA GLU A 119 -11.18 18.34 3.64
C GLU A 119 -9.86 18.24 2.85
N VAL A 120 -9.45 19.30 2.14
CA VAL A 120 -8.14 19.35 1.45
C VAL A 120 -6.98 19.19 2.43
N ILE A 121 -6.99 19.94 3.53
CA ILE A 121 -5.94 19.87 4.56
C ILE A 121 -5.91 18.48 5.20
N ALA A 122 -7.07 17.96 5.60
CA ALA A 122 -7.17 16.62 6.19
C ALA A 122 -6.69 15.53 5.21
N GLY A 123 -7.08 15.63 3.94
CA GLY A 123 -6.65 14.73 2.87
C GLY A 123 -5.15 14.78 2.67
N PHE A 124 -4.56 15.97 2.61
CA PHE A 124 -3.12 16.16 2.44
C PHE A 124 -2.33 15.48 3.57
N LEU A 125 -2.70 15.75 4.82
CA LEU A 125 -2.05 15.15 5.99
C LEU A 125 -2.24 13.63 6.03
N SER A 126 -3.40 13.13 5.62
CA SER A 126 -3.65 11.69 5.51
C SER A 126 -2.72 11.02 4.49
N ARG A 127 -2.51 11.64 3.31
CA ARG A 127 -1.58 11.12 2.31
C ARG A 127 -0.13 11.17 2.78
N VAL A 128 0.28 12.27 3.40
CA VAL A 128 1.63 12.38 4.00
C VAL A 128 1.87 11.24 4.98
N ARG A 129 0.92 10.95 5.88
CA ARG A 129 1.03 9.83 6.84
C ARG A 129 1.11 8.46 6.18
N LEU A 130 0.32 8.22 5.13
CA LEU A 130 0.40 6.96 4.39
C LEU A 130 1.80 6.75 3.78
N TRP A 131 2.32 7.77 3.11
CA TRP A 131 3.64 7.69 2.50
C TRP A 131 4.76 7.59 3.54
N GLN A 132 4.64 8.27 4.69
CA GLN A 132 5.58 8.09 5.81
C GLN A 132 5.63 6.62 6.26
N ALA A 133 4.48 5.99 6.48
CA ALA A 133 4.41 4.57 6.86
C ALA A 133 5.00 3.65 5.78
N PHE A 134 4.83 3.98 4.49
CA PHE A 134 5.48 3.27 3.39
C PHE A 134 7.02 3.32 3.50
N PHE A 135 7.60 4.51 3.70
CA PHE A 135 9.06 4.66 3.76
C PHE A 135 9.69 4.08 5.02
N GLU A 136 8.97 4.08 6.14
CA GLU A 136 9.41 3.42 7.37
C GLU A 136 9.56 1.90 7.18
N LYS A 137 8.73 1.29 6.32
CA LYS A 137 8.69 -0.16 6.10
C LYS A 137 9.59 -0.64 4.96
N GLN A 138 9.62 0.05 3.82
CA GLN A 138 10.16 -0.50 2.57
C GLN A 138 11.44 0.18 2.03
N GLY A 139 11.80 1.37 2.55
CA GLY A 139 12.94 2.12 2.03
C GLY A 139 12.92 2.26 0.50
N ASP A 140 14.10 2.31 -0.11
CA ASP A 140 14.24 2.57 -1.55
C ASP A 140 14.38 1.30 -2.39
N ASP A 141 14.77 0.21 -1.75
CA ASP A 141 15.05 -1.07 -2.39
C ASP A 141 13.76 -1.74 -2.90
N GLY A 142 12.61 -1.34 -2.37
CA GLY A 142 11.30 -1.89 -2.69
C GLY A 142 11.08 -3.25 -2.01
N LEU A 143 9.96 -3.90 -2.33
CA LEU A 143 9.60 -5.20 -1.77
C LEU A 143 10.73 -6.24 -1.92
N SER A 144 11.11 -6.90 -0.81
CA SER A 144 11.95 -8.10 -0.84
C SER A 144 11.28 -9.22 -1.63
N GLU A 145 12.03 -10.22 -2.10
CA GLU A 145 11.46 -11.36 -2.84
C GLU A 145 10.37 -12.10 -2.04
N GLU A 146 10.53 -12.19 -0.71
CA GLU A 146 9.52 -12.76 0.18
C GLU A 146 8.26 -11.90 0.25
N ALA A 147 8.42 -10.58 0.39
CA ALA A 147 7.29 -9.65 0.42
C ALA A 147 6.56 -9.61 -0.93
N GLN A 148 7.29 -9.66 -2.05
CA GLN A 148 6.71 -9.76 -3.39
C GLN A 148 5.85 -11.02 -3.53
N ARG A 149 6.36 -12.16 -3.05
CA ARG A 149 5.65 -13.44 -3.10
C ARG A 149 4.44 -13.47 -2.17
N GLY A 150 4.54 -12.90 -0.97
CA GLY A 150 3.43 -12.73 -0.04
C GLY A 150 2.30 -11.93 -0.69
N LEU A 151 2.64 -10.70 -1.14
CA LEU A 151 1.70 -9.81 -1.81
C LEU A 151 1.09 -10.43 -3.06
N TYR A 152 1.88 -11.16 -3.88
CA TYR A 152 1.34 -11.88 -5.03
C TYR A 152 0.24 -12.86 -4.62
N GLY A 153 0.44 -13.63 -3.54
CA GLY A 153 -0.57 -14.57 -3.04
C GLY A 153 -1.84 -13.89 -2.55
N GLU A 154 -1.70 -12.81 -1.78
CA GLU A 154 -2.84 -12.01 -1.31
C GLU A 154 -3.66 -11.45 -2.49
N LEU A 155 -2.98 -10.85 -3.47
CA LEU A 155 -3.63 -10.30 -4.66
C LEU A 155 -4.25 -11.40 -5.54
N ARG A 156 -3.63 -12.59 -5.60
CA ARG A 156 -4.17 -13.73 -6.34
C ARG A 156 -5.45 -14.23 -5.68
N PHE A 157 -5.48 -14.27 -4.35
CA PHE A 157 -6.68 -14.59 -3.58
C PHE A 157 -7.78 -13.54 -3.81
N LEU A 158 -7.45 -12.25 -3.73
CA LEU A 158 -8.37 -11.14 -4.00
C LEU A 158 -9.02 -11.29 -5.40
N LYS A 159 -8.19 -11.48 -6.44
CA LYS A 159 -8.66 -11.58 -7.83
C LYS A 159 -9.53 -12.82 -8.08
N ASN A 160 -9.10 -13.98 -7.61
CA ASN A 160 -9.71 -15.26 -8.01
C ASN A 160 -10.87 -15.66 -7.11
N HIS A 161 -10.77 -15.40 -5.80
CA HIS A 161 -11.75 -15.88 -4.83
C HIS A 161 -12.63 -14.75 -4.31
N ALA A 162 -12.04 -13.65 -3.85
CA ALA A 162 -12.83 -12.54 -3.29
C ALA A 162 -13.71 -11.89 -4.37
N PHE A 163 -13.13 -11.46 -5.49
CA PHE A 163 -13.92 -10.92 -6.60
C PHE A 163 -14.74 -11.95 -7.36
N GLY A 164 -14.33 -13.23 -7.34
CA GLY A 164 -15.08 -14.31 -7.97
C GLY A 164 -16.42 -14.59 -7.28
N SER A 165 -16.51 -14.32 -5.98
CA SER A 165 -17.67 -14.67 -5.16
C SER A 165 -18.48 -13.47 -4.67
N ALA A 166 -17.87 -12.29 -4.57
CA ALA A 166 -18.50 -11.08 -4.06
C ALA A 166 -19.58 -10.52 -4.99
N HIS A 167 -20.68 -10.04 -4.41
CA HIS A 167 -21.66 -9.21 -5.11
C HIS A 167 -21.21 -7.76 -5.23
N ASN A 168 -20.41 -7.27 -4.26
CA ASN A 168 -19.85 -5.93 -4.26
C ASN A 168 -18.31 -5.96 -4.24
N LEU A 169 -17.69 -5.52 -5.34
CA LEU A 169 -16.23 -5.47 -5.48
C LEU A 169 -15.57 -4.47 -4.52
N GLU A 170 -16.24 -3.38 -4.16
CA GLU A 170 -15.70 -2.43 -3.19
C GLU A 170 -15.58 -3.06 -1.81
N LYS A 171 -16.60 -3.82 -1.37
CA LYS A 171 -16.52 -4.59 -0.12
C LYS A 171 -15.42 -5.66 -0.18
N ALA A 172 -15.23 -6.30 -1.33
CA ALA A 172 -14.17 -7.30 -1.51
C ALA A 172 -12.76 -6.68 -1.47
N VAL A 173 -12.59 -5.44 -1.93
CA VAL A 173 -11.32 -4.70 -1.75
C VAL A 173 -11.14 -4.31 -0.29
N ILE A 174 -12.18 -3.80 0.37
CA ILE A 174 -12.14 -3.37 1.78
C ILE A 174 -11.85 -4.54 2.72
N SER A 175 -12.23 -5.76 2.36
CA SER A 175 -11.93 -6.96 3.15
C SER A 175 -10.46 -7.31 3.15
N TRP A 176 -9.64 -6.83 2.20
CA TRP A 176 -8.18 -6.99 2.22
C TRP A 176 -7.56 -6.04 3.25
N THR A 177 -7.28 -6.57 4.43
CA THR A 177 -6.88 -5.81 5.62
C THR A 177 -5.41 -5.92 5.97
N GLY A 178 -4.69 -6.93 5.45
CA GLY A 178 -3.26 -7.15 5.67
C GLY A 178 -2.38 -5.91 5.50
N PRO A 179 -2.56 -5.11 4.42
CA PRO A 179 -1.77 -3.89 4.20
C PRO A 179 -1.89 -2.84 5.31
N ARG A 180 -2.98 -2.88 6.08
CA ARG A 180 -3.23 -1.97 7.21
C ARG A 180 -2.70 -2.52 8.54
N SER A 181 -1.82 -3.53 8.49
CA SER A 181 -1.24 -4.18 9.68
C SER A 181 -2.31 -4.71 10.65
N ARG A 182 -3.42 -5.23 10.11
CA ARG A 182 -4.35 -6.05 10.90
C ARG A 182 -3.76 -7.43 11.14
N GLN A 183 -4.33 -8.14 12.11
CA GLN A 183 -3.93 -9.48 12.51
C GLN A 183 -3.96 -10.49 11.35
N HIS A 184 -4.96 -10.38 10.47
CA HIS A 184 -5.18 -11.28 9.34
C HIS A 184 -5.23 -10.51 8.02
N ASP A 185 -4.86 -11.20 6.94
CA ASP A 185 -4.82 -10.63 5.59
C ASP A 185 -6.19 -10.21 5.06
N PHE A 186 -7.23 -11.00 5.33
CA PHE A 186 -8.61 -10.68 4.94
C PHE A 186 -9.60 -10.82 6.09
N GLN A 187 -10.62 -9.95 6.12
CA GLN A 187 -11.74 -9.99 7.07
C GLN A 187 -13.09 -9.90 6.34
N PHE A 188 -13.91 -10.94 6.48
CA PHE A 188 -15.25 -11.06 5.92
C PHE A 188 -16.28 -11.23 7.05
N GLY A 189 -16.88 -10.13 7.51
CA GLY A 189 -17.78 -10.16 8.66
C GLY A 189 -17.07 -10.69 9.91
N HIS A 190 -17.54 -11.79 10.48
CA HIS A 190 -16.92 -12.44 11.64
C HIS A 190 -15.81 -13.45 11.28
N ALA A 191 -15.54 -13.70 10.01
CA ALA A 191 -14.51 -14.62 9.59
C ALA A 191 -13.28 -13.91 9.01
N ALA A 192 -12.12 -14.52 9.20
CA ALA A 192 -10.85 -14.04 8.67
C ALA A 192 -10.18 -15.08 7.79
N VAL A 193 -9.32 -14.63 6.88
CA VAL A 193 -8.47 -15.48 6.06
C VAL A 193 -7.03 -14.99 6.16
N GLU A 194 -6.13 -15.89 6.53
CA GLU A 194 -4.68 -15.71 6.49
C GLU A 194 -4.14 -16.35 5.22
N ILE A 195 -3.30 -15.64 4.46
CA ILE A 195 -2.73 -16.11 3.20
C ILE A 195 -1.28 -16.54 3.41
N LYS A 196 -0.94 -17.77 2.99
CA LYS A 196 0.44 -18.24 2.98
C LYS A 196 0.85 -18.71 1.59
N THR A 197 1.86 -18.04 1.04
CA THR A 197 2.44 -18.36 -0.28
C THR A 197 3.78 -19.05 -0.13
N SER A 198 3.94 -20.21 -0.77
CA SER A 198 5.21 -20.94 -0.81
C SER A 198 5.73 -21.11 -2.23
N ALA A 199 7.04 -20.91 -2.42
CA ALA A 199 7.75 -21.20 -3.66
C ALA A 199 8.67 -22.43 -3.58
N SER A 200 8.75 -23.08 -2.40
CA SER A 200 9.72 -24.16 -2.19
C SER A 200 9.33 -25.43 -2.96
N LYS A 201 10.32 -26.10 -3.54
CA LYS A 201 10.15 -27.38 -4.25
C LYS A 201 10.01 -28.58 -3.30
N GLN A 202 10.51 -28.48 -2.07
CA GLN A 202 10.49 -29.55 -1.07
C GLN A 202 10.45 -28.97 0.35
N HIS A 203 9.74 -29.68 1.23
CA HIS A 203 9.33 -29.30 2.60
C HIS A 203 8.13 -28.36 2.66
N GLN A 204 6.96 -29.02 2.78
CA GLN A 204 5.64 -28.53 3.13
C GLN A 204 5.61 -27.86 4.52
N LYS A 205 6.45 -26.85 4.77
CA LYS A 205 6.39 -26.05 5.99
C LYS A 205 5.83 -24.68 5.67
N LEU A 206 4.84 -24.25 6.44
CA LEU A 206 4.35 -22.88 6.43
C LEU A 206 4.99 -22.14 7.58
N GLN A 207 5.68 -21.04 7.27
CA GLN A 207 6.25 -20.16 8.27
C GLN A 207 5.15 -19.26 8.81
N ILE A 208 5.06 -19.21 10.13
CA ILE A 208 4.16 -18.36 10.89
C ILE A 208 5.03 -17.35 11.62
N THR A 209 4.88 -16.08 11.24
CA THR A 209 5.76 -14.99 11.68
C THR A 209 5.29 -14.31 12.96
N SER A 210 4.08 -14.64 13.41
CA SER A 210 3.55 -14.31 14.73
C SER A 210 2.46 -15.31 15.10
N GLU A 211 2.41 -15.68 16.39
CA GLU A 211 1.32 -16.38 17.05
C GLU A 211 -0.07 -15.85 16.69
N GLN A 212 -0.18 -14.54 16.45
CA GLN A 212 -1.46 -13.90 16.19
C GLN A 212 -2.04 -14.29 14.82
N GLN A 213 -1.21 -14.71 13.86
CA GLN A 213 -1.67 -14.99 12.48
C GLN A 213 -2.62 -16.19 12.39
N LEU A 214 -2.47 -17.16 13.29
CA LEU A 214 -3.31 -18.36 13.34
C LEU A 214 -4.12 -18.45 14.63
N ASP A 215 -4.12 -17.41 15.46
CA ASP A 215 -4.96 -17.34 16.65
C ASP A 215 -6.38 -16.94 16.26
N GLU A 216 -7.30 -17.89 16.32
CA GLU A 216 -8.68 -17.67 15.93
C GLU A 216 -9.53 -17.02 17.04
N THR A 217 -8.99 -16.81 18.24
CA THR A 217 -9.78 -16.37 19.41
C THR A 217 -10.43 -14.99 19.25
N THR A 218 -9.92 -14.16 18.34
CA THR A 218 -10.45 -12.81 18.05
C THR A 218 -11.49 -12.79 16.94
N VAL A 219 -11.76 -13.95 16.30
CA VAL A 219 -12.67 -14.07 15.15
C VAL A 219 -13.62 -15.25 15.33
N GLY A 220 -14.76 -15.22 14.62
CA GLY A 220 -15.73 -16.32 14.67
C GLY A 220 -15.25 -17.57 13.92
N LYS A 221 -14.53 -17.39 12.80
CA LYS A 221 -13.86 -18.45 12.05
C LYS A 221 -12.56 -17.92 11.45
N LEU A 222 -11.51 -18.73 11.45
CA LEU A 222 -10.25 -18.40 10.80
C LEU A 222 -9.93 -19.45 9.75
N TYR A 223 -9.64 -18.99 8.54
CA TYR A 223 -9.23 -19.83 7.43
C TYR A 223 -7.76 -19.56 7.09
N LEU A 224 -7.02 -20.61 6.79
CA LEU A 224 -5.69 -20.52 6.19
C LEU A 224 -5.79 -20.86 4.71
N TYR A 225 -5.57 -19.89 3.85
CA TYR A 225 -5.45 -20.11 2.42
C TYR A 225 -3.98 -20.32 2.05
N TYR A 226 -3.65 -21.54 1.64
CA TYR A 226 -2.32 -21.90 1.17
C TYR A 226 -2.27 -21.86 -0.36
N ILE A 227 -1.23 -21.22 -0.90
CA ILE A 227 -0.92 -21.25 -2.33
C ILE A 227 0.55 -21.60 -2.58
N SER A 228 0.77 -22.59 -3.42
CA SER A 228 2.08 -23.01 -3.88
C SER A 228 2.34 -22.49 -5.29
N VAL A 229 3.49 -21.85 -5.50
CA VAL A 229 3.86 -21.23 -6.79
C VAL A 229 5.23 -21.74 -7.27
N ALA A 230 5.37 -21.88 -8.58
CA ALA A 230 6.67 -21.98 -9.24
C ALA A 230 7.16 -20.59 -9.63
N LEU A 231 8.43 -20.29 -9.36
CA LEU A 231 9.08 -19.09 -9.87
C LEU A 231 9.53 -19.35 -11.31
N ILE A 232 9.20 -18.43 -12.21
CA ILE A 232 9.52 -18.48 -13.63
C ILE A 232 10.29 -17.21 -13.97
N GLU A 233 11.57 -17.35 -14.32
CA GLU A 233 12.36 -16.23 -14.79
C GLU A 233 11.73 -15.66 -16.08
N ARG A 234 11.46 -14.35 -16.07
CA ARG A 234 10.78 -13.62 -17.17
C ARG A 234 9.42 -14.23 -17.56
N GLY A 235 8.74 -14.87 -16.60
CA GLY A 235 7.36 -15.32 -16.78
C GLY A 235 6.39 -14.14 -16.94
N SER A 236 5.25 -14.36 -17.59
CA SER A 236 4.27 -13.30 -17.87
C SER A 236 3.34 -12.96 -16.70
N ASP A 237 3.10 -13.90 -15.78
CA ASP A 237 2.24 -13.72 -14.60
C ASP A 237 3.09 -13.19 -13.43
N THR A 238 3.42 -11.90 -13.48
CA THR A 238 4.25 -11.20 -12.48
C THR A 238 3.37 -10.48 -11.46
N LEU A 239 3.97 -10.01 -10.36
CA LEU A 239 3.27 -9.15 -9.42
C LEU A 239 2.70 -7.88 -10.10
N PRO A 240 3.48 -7.14 -10.92
CA PRO A 240 2.94 -6.01 -11.67
C PRO A 240 1.83 -6.34 -12.66
N SER A 241 1.91 -7.47 -13.39
CA SER A 241 0.81 -7.85 -14.30
C SER A 241 -0.47 -8.18 -13.54
N LEU A 242 -0.35 -8.82 -12.37
CA LEU A 242 -1.50 -9.11 -11.50
C LEU A 242 -2.14 -7.83 -10.96
N VAL A 243 -1.34 -6.83 -10.61
CA VAL A 243 -1.82 -5.49 -10.23
C VAL A 243 -2.60 -4.85 -11.38
N ASP A 244 -2.09 -4.90 -12.61
CA ASP A 244 -2.78 -4.34 -13.78
C ASP A 244 -4.10 -5.05 -14.05
N ASP A 245 -4.13 -6.38 -13.95
CA ASP A 245 -5.36 -7.17 -14.12
C ASP A 245 -6.43 -6.77 -13.10
N ILE A 246 -6.05 -6.57 -11.84
CA ILE A 246 -6.97 -6.12 -10.78
C ILE A 246 -7.47 -4.71 -11.08
N ARG A 247 -6.56 -3.79 -11.44
CA ARG A 247 -6.94 -2.40 -11.80
C ARG A 247 -7.91 -2.38 -12.99
N ALA A 248 -7.66 -3.20 -14.01
CA ALA A 248 -8.54 -3.33 -15.17
C ALA A 248 -9.94 -3.82 -14.77
N ARG A 249 -10.02 -4.83 -13.87
CA ARG A 249 -11.28 -5.33 -13.35
C ARG A 249 -12.05 -4.31 -12.49
N LEU A 250 -11.33 -3.40 -11.82
CA LEU A 250 -11.92 -2.34 -11.02
C LEU A 250 -12.16 -1.04 -11.80
N SER A 251 -11.86 -0.98 -13.10
CA SER A 251 -11.88 0.26 -13.90
C SER A 251 -13.21 1.02 -13.89
N LEU A 252 -14.33 0.30 -13.82
CA LEU A 252 -15.68 0.88 -13.73
C LEU A 252 -16.16 1.13 -12.30
N HIS A 253 -15.35 0.77 -11.29
CA HIS A 253 -15.65 0.88 -9.87
C HIS A 253 -14.66 1.85 -9.21
N THR A 254 -14.83 3.15 -9.47
CA THR A 254 -13.86 4.19 -9.07
C THR A 254 -13.53 4.19 -7.58
N GLY A 255 -14.52 3.96 -6.70
CA GLY A 255 -14.32 3.81 -5.25
C GLY A 255 -13.42 2.63 -4.91
N ALA A 256 -13.74 1.43 -5.43
CA ALA A 256 -12.95 0.22 -5.23
C ALA A 256 -11.53 0.33 -5.79
N LEU A 257 -11.37 0.91 -6.99
CA LEU A 257 -10.06 1.14 -7.61
C LEU A 257 -9.22 2.12 -6.79
N SER A 258 -9.84 3.21 -6.31
CA SER A 258 -9.19 4.19 -5.44
C SER A 258 -8.70 3.55 -4.15
N GLU A 259 -9.51 2.70 -3.52
CA GLU A 259 -9.16 2.00 -2.30
C GLU A 259 -8.08 0.93 -2.53
N PHE A 260 -8.18 0.17 -3.62
CA PHE A 260 -7.16 -0.81 -3.98
C PHE A 260 -5.78 -0.17 -4.14
N ASN A 261 -5.70 0.98 -4.81
CA ASN A 261 -4.43 1.72 -4.94
C ASN A 261 -3.90 2.25 -3.60
N ASN A 262 -4.79 2.61 -2.64
CA ASN A 262 -4.36 2.96 -1.29
C ASN A 262 -3.74 1.77 -0.57
N LEU A 263 -4.37 0.60 -0.69
CA LEU A 263 -3.90 -0.64 -0.08
C LEU A 263 -2.58 -1.12 -0.70
N LEU A 264 -2.37 -0.96 -2.01
CA LEU A 264 -1.07 -1.25 -2.65
C LEU A 264 0.06 -0.41 -2.05
N ILE A 265 -0.14 0.89 -1.87
CA ILE A 265 0.85 1.77 -1.22
C ILE A 265 1.11 1.29 0.21
N ALA A 266 0.04 1.00 0.98
CA ALA A 266 0.18 0.49 2.35
C ALA A 266 0.93 -0.87 2.42
N ALA A 267 0.76 -1.71 1.39
CA ALA A 267 1.43 -3.00 1.24
C ALA A 267 2.90 -2.87 0.80
N GLY A 268 3.35 -1.68 0.43
CA GLY A 268 4.73 -1.47 -0.04
C GLY A 268 4.92 -1.54 -1.54
N TYR A 269 3.84 -1.54 -2.33
CA TYR A 269 3.92 -1.54 -3.79
C TYR A 269 3.65 -0.15 -4.38
N ILE A 270 4.58 0.32 -5.23
CA ILE A 270 4.43 1.55 -6.02
C ILE A 270 4.89 1.36 -7.46
N ASP A 271 4.22 2.05 -8.39
CA ASP A 271 4.47 1.87 -9.83
C ASP A 271 5.89 2.33 -10.26
N SER A 272 6.48 3.31 -9.57
CA SER A 272 7.85 3.76 -9.85
C SER A 272 8.92 2.69 -9.57
N GLN A 273 8.59 1.66 -8.79
CA GLN A 273 9.47 0.52 -8.51
C GLN A 273 9.11 -0.74 -9.32
N ARG A 274 8.13 -0.64 -10.23
CA ARG A 274 7.60 -1.77 -11.01
C ARG A 274 8.66 -2.65 -11.65
N SER A 275 9.67 -2.05 -12.27
CA SER A 275 10.75 -2.76 -12.98
C SER A 275 11.55 -3.70 -12.08
N LYS A 276 11.53 -3.50 -10.76
CA LYS A 276 12.16 -4.38 -9.78
C LYS A 276 11.43 -5.72 -9.62
N TYR A 277 10.18 -5.81 -10.06
CA TYR A 277 9.29 -6.96 -9.85
C TYR A 277 8.94 -7.69 -11.17
N ASP A 278 9.32 -7.14 -12.33
CA ASP A 278 8.95 -7.67 -13.65
C ASP A 278 9.75 -8.93 -14.05
N SER A 279 10.89 -9.18 -13.41
CA SER A 279 11.77 -10.30 -13.78
C SER A 279 11.28 -11.67 -13.28
N THR A 280 10.38 -11.69 -12.30
CA THR A 280 9.92 -12.92 -11.64
C THR A 280 8.43 -13.14 -11.89
N GLY A 281 8.13 -14.13 -12.71
CA GLY A 281 6.78 -14.65 -12.89
C GLY A 281 6.46 -15.77 -11.91
N TYR A 282 5.16 -15.97 -11.67
CA TYR A 282 4.63 -16.94 -10.72
C TYR A 282 3.62 -17.84 -11.44
N ALA A 283 3.80 -19.16 -11.36
CA ALA A 283 2.80 -20.12 -11.82
C ALA A 283 2.23 -20.91 -10.65
N THR A 284 0.92 -20.84 -10.44
CA THR A 284 0.23 -21.60 -9.39
C THR A 284 0.37 -23.09 -9.64
N ARG A 285 0.87 -23.84 -8.66
CA ARG A 285 0.95 -25.31 -8.68
C ARG A 285 -0.27 -25.93 -8.02
N GLU A 286 -0.57 -25.47 -6.81
CA GLU A 286 -1.69 -25.95 -6.01
C GLU A 286 -2.15 -24.84 -5.06
N SER A 287 -3.39 -24.96 -4.61
CA SER A 287 -3.96 -24.14 -3.55
C SER A 287 -4.90 -24.98 -2.69
N ALA A 288 -4.96 -24.67 -1.40
CA ALA A 288 -5.84 -25.34 -0.45
C ALA A 288 -6.38 -24.34 0.57
N VAL A 289 -7.55 -24.63 1.13
CA VAL A 289 -8.13 -23.87 2.26
C VAL A 289 -8.20 -24.81 3.45
N PHE A 290 -7.73 -24.35 4.60
CA PHE A 290 -7.85 -25.07 5.85
C PHE A 290 -8.66 -24.25 6.85
N LEU A 291 -9.55 -24.92 7.59
CA LEU A 291 -10.22 -24.30 8.74
C LEU A 291 -9.32 -24.43 9.97
N VAL A 292 -8.97 -23.30 10.58
CA VAL A 292 -8.15 -23.27 11.79
C VAL A 292 -9.05 -23.51 12.99
N GLU A 293 -9.11 -24.76 13.45
CA GLU A 293 -9.93 -25.17 14.59
C GLU A 293 -9.31 -26.35 15.34
N LYS A 294 -9.80 -26.61 16.57
CA LYS A 294 -9.44 -27.82 17.35
C LYS A 294 -7.91 -28.00 17.43
N ASP A 295 -7.40 -29.16 17.04
CA ASP A 295 -5.98 -29.52 17.07
C ASP A 295 -5.20 -29.05 15.82
N PHE A 296 -5.72 -28.08 15.06
CA PHE A 296 -4.97 -27.49 13.94
C PHE A 296 -3.61 -27.00 14.45
N PRO A 297 -2.49 -27.33 13.78
CA PRO A 297 -1.17 -26.98 14.28
C PRO A 297 -1.01 -25.46 14.35
N ARG A 298 -0.99 -24.91 15.57
CA ARG A 298 -0.81 -23.48 15.85
C ARG A 298 -0.31 -23.27 17.28
N ILE A 299 0.06 -22.03 17.58
CA ILE A 299 0.29 -21.53 18.94
C ILE A 299 -0.65 -20.33 19.10
N ARG A 300 -1.50 -20.36 20.13
CA ARG A 300 -2.37 -19.23 20.48
C ARG A 300 -1.68 -18.29 21.46
N GLU A 301 -2.13 -17.05 21.51
CA GLU A 301 -1.61 -16.03 22.42
C GLU A 301 -1.74 -16.46 23.90
N ASN A 302 -2.84 -17.12 24.24
CA ASN A 302 -3.09 -17.62 25.60
C ASN A 302 -2.25 -18.86 26.00
N GLU A 303 -1.49 -19.44 25.07
CA GLU A 303 -0.56 -20.56 25.32
C GLU A 303 0.86 -20.05 25.61
N ILE A 304 1.11 -18.76 25.40
CA ILE A 304 2.43 -18.13 25.57
C ILE A 304 2.62 -17.71 27.03
N ARG A 305 3.81 -18.02 27.57
CA ARG A 305 4.16 -17.67 28.95
C ARG A 305 4.36 -16.15 29.08
N ALA A 306 3.94 -15.60 30.21
CA ALA A 306 4.18 -14.19 30.54
C ALA A 306 5.66 -13.81 30.40
N GLY A 307 5.93 -12.73 29.66
CA GLY A 307 7.28 -12.25 29.35
C GLY A 307 7.90 -12.84 28.08
N VAL A 308 7.22 -13.75 27.37
CA VAL A 308 7.62 -14.23 26.04
C VAL A 308 6.85 -13.48 24.96
N GLY A 309 7.51 -13.14 23.86
CA GLY A 309 6.93 -12.49 22.68
C GLY A 309 7.74 -12.81 21.43
N ASP A 310 7.37 -12.19 20.29
CA ASP A 310 8.00 -12.40 18.97
C ASP A 310 8.05 -13.87 18.55
N VAL A 311 6.97 -14.62 18.81
CA VAL A 311 6.93 -16.06 18.56
C VAL A 311 6.85 -16.33 17.06
N LYS A 312 7.87 -17.02 16.54
CA LYS A 312 7.94 -17.49 15.15
C LYS A 312 8.07 -19.00 15.12
N TYR A 313 7.25 -19.67 14.32
CA TYR A 313 7.23 -21.12 14.23
C TYR A 313 6.86 -21.58 12.82
N SER A 314 6.97 -22.88 12.58
CA SER A 314 6.59 -23.48 11.30
C SER A 314 5.67 -24.66 11.51
N ILE A 315 4.68 -24.82 10.64
CA ILE A 315 3.72 -25.94 10.68
C ILE A 315 3.83 -26.78 9.42
N SER A 316 3.51 -28.07 9.52
CA SER A 316 3.53 -28.98 8.37
C SER A 316 2.22 -28.89 7.58
N VAL A 317 2.28 -28.62 6.27
CA VAL A 317 1.10 -28.63 5.37
C VAL A 317 0.43 -30.01 5.38
N ALA A 318 1.20 -31.09 5.48
CA ALA A 318 0.64 -32.44 5.59
C ALA A 318 -0.27 -32.60 6.83
N GLN A 319 0.07 -31.93 7.95
CA GLN A 319 -0.78 -31.94 9.15
C GLN A 319 -2.01 -31.02 9.00
N CYS A 320 -1.94 -30.02 8.13
CA CYS A 320 -3.08 -29.14 7.82
C CYS A 320 -4.15 -29.86 6.99
N LYS A 321 -3.79 -30.90 6.22
CA LYS A 321 -4.70 -31.61 5.30
C LYS A 321 -5.93 -32.22 5.98
N ASN A 322 -5.84 -32.58 7.25
CA ASN A 322 -6.99 -33.07 8.03
C ASN A 322 -8.08 -32.01 8.25
N TYR A 323 -7.75 -30.74 8.03
CA TYR A 323 -8.62 -29.58 8.18
C TYR A 323 -8.97 -28.92 6.85
N GLU A 324 -8.64 -29.58 5.73
CA GLU A 324 -8.94 -29.07 4.40
C GLU A 324 -10.44 -29.06 4.16
N ILE A 325 -10.93 -27.92 3.68
CA ILE A 325 -12.33 -27.74 3.33
C ILE A 325 -12.45 -27.40 1.84
N PRO A 326 -13.62 -27.66 1.22
CA PRO A 326 -13.87 -27.21 -0.15
C PRO A 326 -13.81 -25.69 -0.26
N LEU A 327 -13.16 -25.19 -1.32
CA LEU A 327 -13.15 -23.76 -1.66
C LEU A 327 -14.55 -23.14 -1.76
N SER A 328 -15.56 -23.95 -2.10
CA SER A 328 -16.95 -23.50 -2.17
C SER A 328 -17.51 -23.03 -0.82
N GLU A 329 -17.03 -23.56 0.30
CA GLU A 329 -17.45 -23.09 1.63
C GLU A 329 -16.95 -21.66 1.87
N LEU A 330 -15.68 -21.39 1.54
CA LEU A 330 -15.11 -20.04 1.64
C LEU A 330 -15.79 -19.08 0.66
N ALA A 331 -16.11 -19.53 -0.55
CA ALA A 331 -16.81 -18.72 -1.55
C ALA A 331 -18.21 -18.28 -1.08
N LEU A 332 -18.97 -19.17 -0.43
CA LEU A 332 -20.27 -18.83 0.15
C LEU A 332 -20.13 -17.74 1.22
N LEU A 333 -19.14 -17.87 2.09
CA LEU A 333 -18.86 -16.89 3.13
C LEU A 333 -18.49 -15.51 2.57
N ILE A 334 -17.62 -15.47 1.55
CA ILE A 334 -17.26 -14.23 0.86
C ILE A 334 -18.51 -13.59 0.24
N LYS A 335 -19.34 -14.41 -0.41
CA LYS A 335 -20.57 -13.97 -1.08
C LYS A 335 -21.59 -13.36 -0.13
N GLU A 336 -21.68 -13.86 1.10
CA GLU A 336 -22.56 -13.31 2.14
C GLU A 336 -22.03 -12.00 2.72
N ALA A 337 -20.70 -11.86 2.83
CA ALA A 337 -20.06 -10.67 3.41
C ALA A 337 -19.93 -9.49 2.42
N CYS A 338 -19.68 -9.78 1.13
CA CYS A 338 -19.38 -8.79 0.09
C CYS A 338 -20.46 -8.78 -1.00
#